data_AF-A0A7V8JDR5-F1
#
_entry.id   AF-A0A7V8JDR5-F1
#
_cell.length_a   1.000
_cell.length_b   1.000
_cell.length_c   1.000
_cell.angle_alpha   90.00
_cell.angle_beta   90.00
_cell.angle_gamma   90.00
#
_symmetry.space_group_name_H-M   'P 1'
#
loop_
_entity.id
_entity.type
_entity.pdbx_description
1 polymer ?
#
loop_
_entity_poly.entity_id
_entity_poly.type
_entity_poly.pdbx_seq_one_letter_code
_entity_poly.pdbx_strand_id
1 'polypeptide(L)'
;MDNPLSWVDPLGLVGGCNIVAGKNFKDHFIRHKGILENYLGKKYPKWKVNEGSDFLTDIENLKISGKLTHIGQGTLKKGQPAMEIYKGEGMTYVGKNLPNGTEEFVTLIESGKGMDLGIIYSQ
;
A
#
# COMPACT_ATOMS: atom_id res chain seq x y z
N MET A 1 -6.63 25.25 23.94
CA MET A 1 -5.38 24.50 23.63
C MET A 1 -5.76 23.04 23.72
N ASP A 2 -6.40 22.55 22.68
CA ASP A 2 -6.86 21.18 22.62
C ASP A 2 -5.69 20.32 22.17
N ASN A 3 -5.20 19.51 23.10
CA ASN A 3 -4.30 18.41 22.81
C ASN A 3 -5.19 17.20 22.48
N PRO A 4 -5.46 16.86 21.21
CA PRO A 4 -6.14 15.63 20.90
C PRO A 4 -5.14 14.51 21.16
N LEU A 5 -5.31 13.84 22.30
CA LEU A 5 -4.73 12.53 22.57
C LEU A 5 -4.96 11.65 21.34
N SER A 6 -3.93 11.50 20.52
CA SER A 6 -3.85 10.50 19.48
C SER A 6 -3.84 9.15 20.18
N TRP A 7 -5.03 8.59 20.37
CA TRP A 7 -5.22 7.26 20.91
C TRP A 7 -4.59 6.28 19.91
N VAL A 8 -3.38 5.79 20.20
CA VAL A 8 -2.74 4.75 19.41
C VAL A 8 -3.32 3.42 19.88
N ASP A 9 -4.16 2.81 19.05
CA ASP A 9 -4.69 1.48 19.31
C ASP A 9 -3.56 0.44 19.25
N PRO A 10 -3.20 -0.22 20.36
CA PRO A 10 -2.10 -1.18 20.42
C PRO A 10 -2.36 -2.49 19.64
N LEU A 11 -3.58 -2.70 19.13
CA LEU A 11 -3.96 -3.86 18.32
C LEU A 11 -4.27 -3.52 16.85
N GLY A 12 -4.37 -2.22 16.50
CA GLY A 12 -4.74 -1.78 15.15
C GLY A 12 -6.14 -2.20 14.69
N LEU A 13 -7.05 -2.52 15.62
CA LEU A 13 -8.39 -3.05 15.33
C LEU A 13 -9.49 -1.98 15.28
N VAL A 14 -9.21 -0.73 15.70
CA VAL A 14 -10.14 0.41 15.59
C VAL A 14 -9.62 1.62 14.80
N GLY A 15 -8.44 1.52 14.18
CA GLY A 15 -7.96 2.52 13.23
C GLY A 15 -8.51 2.24 11.84
N GLY A 16 -9.33 3.14 11.27
CA GLY A 16 -9.75 3.03 9.88
C GLY A 16 -8.55 2.85 8.94
N CYS A 17 -8.79 2.30 7.75
CA CYS A 17 -7.73 2.01 6.79
C CYS A 17 -6.92 3.30 6.51
N ASN A 18 -5.64 3.35 6.93
CA ASN A 18 -4.79 4.54 6.74
C ASN A 18 -4.29 4.67 5.30
N ILE A 19 -4.53 3.64 4.48
CA ILE A 19 -4.28 3.69 3.05
C ILE A 19 -5.53 4.20 2.33
N VAL A 20 -5.39 5.31 1.63
CA VAL A 20 -6.46 5.90 0.80
C VAL A 20 -6.24 5.58 -0.68
N ALA A 21 -7.34 5.52 -1.43
CA ALA A 21 -7.29 5.32 -2.88
C ALA A 21 -6.66 6.53 -3.59
N GLY A 22 -5.57 6.30 -4.33
CA GLY A 22 -4.98 7.31 -5.21
C GLY A 22 -5.73 7.47 -6.54
N LYS A 23 -5.35 8.49 -7.31
CA LYS A 23 -5.98 8.83 -8.60
C LYS A 23 -6.11 7.67 -9.59
N ASN A 24 -5.13 6.76 -9.62
CA ASN A 24 -5.10 5.61 -10.54
C ASN A 24 -5.53 4.29 -9.88
N PHE A 25 -6.05 4.33 -8.66
CA PHE A 25 -6.29 3.14 -7.85
C PHE A 25 -7.13 2.07 -8.57
N LYS A 26 -8.22 2.46 -9.23
CA LYS A 26 -9.09 1.53 -9.95
C LYS A 26 -8.36 0.67 -10.99
N ASP A 27 -7.50 1.30 -11.81
CA ASP A 27 -6.75 0.58 -12.84
C ASP A 27 -5.73 -0.37 -12.21
N HIS A 28 -5.01 0.10 -11.19
CA HIS A 28 -4.06 -0.73 -10.45
C HIS A 28 -4.74 -1.89 -9.71
N PHE A 29 -5.89 -1.66 -9.09
CA PHE A 29 -6.68 -2.71 -8.46
C PHE A 29 -7.05 -3.79 -9.49
N ILE A 30 -7.61 -3.42 -10.64
CA ILE A 30 -8.03 -4.39 -11.66
C ILE A 30 -6.84 -5.20 -12.17
N ARG A 31 -5.68 -4.56 -12.40
CA ARG A 31 -4.48 -5.21 -12.93
C ARG A 31 -3.74 -6.06 -11.91
N HIS A 32 -3.68 -5.60 -10.66
CA HIS A 32 -2.76 -6.15 -9.65
C HIS A 32 -3.46 -6.86 -8.50
N LYS A 33 -4.80 -6.85 -8.41
CA LYS A 33 -5.51 -7.63 -7.38
C LYS A 33 -5.13 -9.10 -7.36
N GLY A 34 -4.81 -9.67 -8.53
CA GLY A 34 -4.36 -11.06 -8.67
C GLY A 34 -3.14 -11.40 -7.81
N ILE A 35 -2.27 -10.44 -7.53
CA ILE A 35 -1.08 -10.63 -6.68
C ILE A 35 -1.52 -11.01 -5.26
N LEU A 36 -2.38 -10.18 -4.66
CA LEU A 36 -2.93 -10.41 -3.32
C LEU A 36 -3.89 -11.60 -3.29
N GLU A 37 -4.70 -11.81 -4.33
CA GLU A 37 -5.58 -12.98 -4.41
C GLU A 37 -4.80 -14.29 -4.36
N ASN A 38 -3.69 -14.36 -5.10
CA ASN A 38 -2.83 -15.55 -5.12
C ASN A 38 -2.12 -15.74 -3.78
N TYR A 39 -1.68 -14.66 -3.14
CA TYR A 39 -1.02 -14.73 -1.83
C TYR A 39 -1.99 -15.14 -0.70
N LEU A 40 -3.17 -14.52 -0.64
CA LEU A 40 -4.16 -14.74 0.43
C LEU A 40 -5.06 -15.95 0.18
N GLY A 41 -5.04 -16.53 -1.02
CA GLY A 41 -5.96 -17.61 -1.41
C GLY A 41 -7.43 -17.19 -1.47
N LYS A 42 -7.70 -15.88 -1.60
CA LYS A 42 -9.07 -15.31 -1.66
C LYS A 42 -9.30 -14.57 -2.97
N LYS A 43 -10.57 -14.29 -3.30
CA LYS A 43 -10.94 -13.48 -4.47
C LYS A 43 -11.57 -12.17 -4.05
N TYR A 44 -11.11 -11.07 -4.65
CA TYR A 44 -11.74 -9.78 -4.44
C TYR A 44 -13.01 -9.65 -5.29
N PRO A 45 -14.05 -8.99 -4.76
CA PRO A 45 -15.25 -8.73 -5.52
C PRO A 45 -14.97 -7.82 -6.72
N LYS A 46 -15.97 -7.68 -7.58
CA LYS A 46 -15.91 -6.70 -8.68
C LYS A 46 -15.82 -5.29 -8.09
N TRP A 47 -15.12 -4.39 -8.79
CA TRP A 47 -14.94 -2.99 -8.40
C TRP A 47 -16.22 -2.32 -7.87
N LYS A 48 -17.36 -2.52 -8.53
CA LYS A 48 -18.63 -1.86 -8.17
C LYS A 48 -19.20 -2.26 -6.79
N VAL A 49 -18.67 -3.29 -6.14
CA VAL A 49 -19.20 -3.78 -4.85
C VAL A 49 -18.71 -2.91 -3.70
N ASN A 50 -17.41 -2.64 -3.63
CA ASN A 50 -16.78 -1.93 -2.51
C ASN A 50 -15.62 -1.03 -2.95
N GLU A 51 -15.47 -0.82 -4.26
CA GLU A 51 -14.42 0.02 -4.85
C GLU A 51 -13.00 -0.37 -4.41
N GLY A 52 -12.77 -1.64 -4.07
CA GLY A 52 -11.46 -2.13 -3.67
C GLY A 52 -11.06 -1.81 -2.22
N SER A 53 -12.00 -1.43 -1.35
CA SER A 53 -11.72 -1.17 0.07
C SER A 53 -10.98 -2.33 0.75
N ASP A 54 -11.46 -3.56 0.56
CA ASP A 54 -10.88 -4.75 1.19
C ASP A 54 -9.43 -4.98 0.74
N PHE A 55 -9.12 -4.60 -0.51
CA PHE A 55 -7.77 -4.71 -1.05
C PHE A 55 -6.81 -3.75 -0.35
N LEU A 56 -7.24 -2.51 -0.06
CA LEU A 56 -6.43 -1.57 0.71
C LEU A 56 -6.26 -2.04 2.17
N THR A 57 -7.34 -2.52 2.78
CA THR A 57 -7.32 -3.08 4.14
C THR A 57 -6.36 -4.25 4.26
N ASP A 58 -6.32 -5.16 3.27
CA ASP A 58 -5.35 -6.26 3.30
C ASP A 58 -3.91 -5.79 3.17
N ILE A 59 -3.62 -4.81 2.30
CA ILE A 59 -2.26 -4.23 2.21
C ILE A 59 -1.85 -3.66 3.56
N GLU A 60 -2.73 -2.92 4.21
CA GLU A 60 -2.46 -2.38 5.54
C GLU A 60 -2.24 -3.46 6.58
N ASN A 61 -3.06 -4.51 6.59
CA ASN A 61 -2.85 -5.67 7.47
C ASN A 61 -1.50 -6.34 7.21
N LEU A 62 -1.04 -6.42 5.95
CA LEU A 62 0.30 -6.92 5.64
C LEU A 62 1.42 -6.00 6.16
N LYS A 63 1.21 -4.67 6.14
CA LYS A 63 2.16 -3.71 6.75
C LYS A 63 2.21 -3.87 8.26
N ILE A 64 1.05 -3.86 8.92
CA ILE A 64 0.92 -3.96 10.39
C ILE A 64 1.49 -5.28 10.90
N SER A 65 1.25 -6.39 10.18
CA SER A 65 1.79 -7.71 10.54
C SER A 65 3.29 -7.86 10.29
N GLY A 66 3.95 -6.88 9.67
CA GLY A 66 5.36 -6.93 9.31
C GLY A 66 5.67 -7.81 8.10
N LYS A 67 4.65 -8.32 7.40
CA LYS A 67 4.81 -9.07 6.15
C LYS A 67 5.23 -8.18 4.98
N LEU A 68 4.81 -6.93 4.99
CA LEU A 68 5.36 -5.87 4.16
C LEU A 68 6.20 -4.95 5.04
N THR A 69 7.51 -5.09 4.93
CA THR A 69 8.48 -4.29 5.70
C THR A 69 8.83 -3.01 4.96
N HIS A 70 8.95 -1.90 5.69
CA HIS A 70 9.42 -0.65 5.12
C HIS A 70 10.91 -0.76 4.78
N ILE A 71 11.26 -0.49 3.53
CA ILE A 71 12.65 -0.55 3.03
C ILE A 71 13.26 0.85 2.92
N GLY A 72 12.43 1.88 2.79
CA GLY A 72 12.85 3.26 2.64
C GLY A 72 12.10 3.98 1.53
N GLN A 73 12.68 5.09 1.06
CA GLN A 73 12.11 5.91 0.00
C GLN A 73 12.77 5.63 -1.35
N GLY A 74 12.01 5.76 -2.43
CA GLY A 74 12.55 5.65 -3.77
C GLY A 74 11.57 6.08 -4.85
N THR A 75 12.04 6.10 -6.08
CA THR A 75 11.26 6.54 -7.23
C THR A 75 11.04 5.41 -8.21
N LEU A 76 9.80 5.28 -8.70
CA LEU A 76 9.41 4.30 -9.72
C LEU A 76 10.00 4.65 -11.11
N LYS A 77 10.34 5.93 -11.34
CA LYS A 77 10.89 6.41 -12.61
C LYS A 77 11.67 7.70 -12.39
N LYS A 78 12.79 7.87 -13.10
CA LYS A 78 13.59 9.10 -13.06
C LYS A 78 12.71 10.34 -13.27
N GLY A 79 12.80 11.29 -12.33
CA GLY A 79 12.04 12.54 -12.35
C GLY A 79 10.66 12.49 -11.66
N GLN A 80 10.23 11.34 -11.15
CA GLN A 80 9.06 11.23 -10.27
C GLN A 80 9.47 11.47 -8.80
N PRO A 81 8.55 11.99 -7.96
CA PRO A 81 8.82 12.17 -6.54
C PRO A 81 9.17 10.86 -5.86
N ALA A 82 9.97 10.94 -4.79
CA ALA A 82 10.23 9.81 -3.93
C ALA A 82 8.94 9.40 -3.19
N MET A 83 8.76 8.08 -3.05
CA MET A 83 7.61 7.43 -2.45
C MET A 83 8.10 6.40 -1.44
N GLU A 84 7.24 6.02 -0.49
CA GLU A 84 7.53 4.98 0.47
C GLU A 84 7.45 3.61 -0.18
N ILE A 85 8.47 2.78 0.04
CA ILE A 85 8.57 1.44 -0.52
C ILE A 85 8.55 0.42 0.60
N TYR A 86 7.62 -0.51 0.48
CA TYR A 86 7.49 -1.66 1.37
C TYR A 86 7.69 -2.95 0.57
N LYS A 87 8.49 -3.89 1.09
CA LYS A 87 8.75 -5.19 0.47
C LYS A 87 8.53 -6.34 1.42
N GLY A 88 8.08 -7.46 0.87
CA GLY A 88 8.00 -8.74 1.57
C GLY A 88 6.97 -9.65 0.91
N GLU A 89 7.03 -10.95 1.23
CA GLU A 89 6.12 -11.97 0.69
C GLU A 89 6.05 -12.00 -0.86
N GLY A 90 7.14 -11.63 -1.54
CA GLY A 90 7.20 -11.54 -3.01
C GLY A 90 6.44 -10.35 -3.61
N MET A 91 6.06 -9.37 -2.78
CA MET A 91 5.30 -8.19 -3.16
C MET A 91 6.05 -6.90 -2.80
N THR A 92 5.88 -5.91 -3.66
CA THR A 92 6.36 -4.55 -3.44
C THR A 92 5.20 -3.60 -3.50
N TYR A 93 4.93 -2.98 -2.35
CA TYR A 93 3.93 -1.95 -2.20
C TYR A 93 4.60 -0.59 -2.22
N VAL A 94 4.01 0.34 -2.97
CA VAL A 94 4.46 1.73 -3.04
C VAL A 94 3.32 2.64 -2.64
N GLY A 95 3.61 3.48 -1.65
CA GLY A 95 2.68 4.44 -1.10
C GLY A 95 3.28 5.84 -1.03
N LYS A 96 2.42 6.85 -0.98
CA LYS A 96 2.84 8.24 -0.83
C LYS A 96 2.28 8.79 0.48
N ASN A 97 3.17 9.22 1.37
CA ASN A 97 2.76 9.88 2.60
C ASN A 97 2.00 11.18 2.31
N LEU A 98 0.85 11.36 2.96
CA LEU A 98 0.03 12.55 2.89
C LEU A 98 0.20 13.41 4.17
N PRO A 99 -0.01 14.74 4.10
CA PRO A 99 0.20 15.64 5.24
C PRO A 99 -0.68 15.35 6.46
N ASN A 100 -1.81 14.66 6.27
CA ASN A 100 -2.74 14.27 7.33
C ASN A 100 -2.32 12.98 8.06
N GLY A 101 -1.15 12.43 7.78
CA GLY A 101 -0.66 11.19 8.41
C GLY A 101 -1.20 9.90 7.77
N THR A 102 -1.97 10.00 6.69
CA THR A 102 -2.41 8.83 5.89
C THR A 102 -1.47 8.57 4.71
N GLU A 103 -1.64 7.45 4.03
CA GLU A 103 -0.84 7.06 2.88
C GLU A 103 -1.72 6.90 1.63
N GLU A 104 -1.36 7.54 0.53
CA GLU A 104 -2.03 7.34 -0.76
C GLU A 104 -1.45 6.10 -1.45
N PHE A 105 -2.34 5.17 -1.84
CA PHE A 105 -1.97 4.03 -2.66
C PHE A 105 -1.45 4.50 -4.02
N VAL A 106 -0.22 4.11 -4.37
CA VAL A 106 0.33 4.33 -5.71
C VAL A 106 0.25 3.05 -6.54
N THR A 107 0.89 1.97 -6.07
CA THR A 107 0.85 0.68 -6.78
C THR A 107 1.24 -0.49 -5.87
N LEU A 108 0.87 -1.70 -6.29
CA LEU A 108 1.35 -2.97 -5.75
C LEU A 108 1.84 -3.83 -6.92
N ILE A 109 3.07 -4.32 -6.84
CA ILE A 109 3.71 -5.11 -7.91
C ILE A 109 4.41 -6.34 -7.34
N GLU A 110 4.75 -7.30 -8.18
CA GLU A 110 5.59 -8.44 -7.78
C GLU A 110 7.03 -7.97 -7.53
N SER A 111 7.62 -8.40 -6.42
CA SER A 111 9.04 -8.16 -6.14
C SER A 111 9.95 -8.93 -7.10
N GLY A 112 11.08 -8.34 -7.42
CA GLY A 112 12.12 -8.94 -8.26
C GLY A 112 11.76 -9.02 -9.74
N LYS A 113 10.69 -8.36 -10.18
CA LYS A 113 10.21 -8.41 -11.57
C LYS A 113 9.81 -7.02 -12.09
N GLY A 114 9.97 -6.84 -13.41
CA GLY A 114 9.41 -5.69 -14.13
C GLY A 114 9.75 -4.35 -13.49
N MET A 115 8.72 -3.62 -13.05
CA MET A 115 8.87 -2.29 -12.46
C MET A 115 9.64 -2.30 -11.13
N ASP A 116 9.65 -3.41 -10.37
CA ASP A 116 10.36 -3.47 -9.09
C ASP A 116 11.88 -3.34 -9.28
N LEU A 117 12.41 -3.89 -10.37
CA LEU A 117 13.83 -3.83 -10.71
C LEU A 117 14.28 -2.42 -11.12
N GLY A 118 13.33 -1.57 -11.53
CA GLY A 118 13.58 -0.19 -11.95
C GLY A 118 13.51 0.84 -10.81
N ILE A 119 13.19 0.41 -9.59
CA ILE A 119 13.08 1.29 -8.43
C ILE A 119 14.45 1.84 -8.07
N ILE A 120 14.55 3.16 -8.01
CA ILE A 120 15.77 3.86 -7.59
C ILE A 120 15.54 4.35 -6.17
N TYR A 121 16.26 3.78 -5.22
CA TYR A 121 16.19 4.16 -3.81
C TYR A 121 16.89 5.49 -3.57
N SER A 122 16.25 6.35 -2.78
CA SER A 122 16.88 7.55 -2.23
C SER A 122 17.83 7.12 -1.11
N GLN A 123 19.11 7.49 -1.23
CA GLN A 123 20.10 7.31 -0.15
C GLN A 123 19.94 8.37 0.93
#